data_AF-A0A966M5N4-F1
#
_entry.id   AF-A0A966M5N4-F1
#
_cell.length_a   1.000
_cell.length_b   1.000
_cell.length_c   1.000
_cell.angle_alpha   90.00
_cell.angle_beta   90.00
_cell.angle_gamma   90.00
#
_symmetry.space_group_name_H-M   'P 1'
#
loop_
_entity.id
_entity.type
_entity.pdbx_description
1 polymer ?
#
loop_
_entity_poly.entity_id
_entity_poly.type
_entity_poly.pdbx_seq_one_letter_code
_entity_poly.pdbx_strand_id
1 'polypeptide(L)'
;MMCYFATFWYLMKEYLMAHKSVKLTESLMELAISDAANSMRSTPMQIEYYYRLARLAEQYEDLPIAMIKSLMISSQEKADIPFKFRR
;
A
#
# COMPACT_ATOMS: atom_id res chain seq x y z
N MET A 1 38.75 2.49 12.07
CA MET A 1 37.74 1.96 11.13
C MET A 1 36.33 1.80 11.76
N MET A 2 36.01 2.52 12.85
CA MET A 2 34.70 2.42 13.54
C MET A 2 33.82 3.69 13.37
N CYS A 3 34.38 4.82 12.90
CA CYS A 3 33.61 6.06 12.74
C CYS A 3 32.67 6.07 11.53
N TYR A 4 33.00 5.33 10.45
CA TYR A 4 32.20 5.31 9.22
C TYR A 4 30.85 4.60 9.39
N PHE A 5 30.75 3.63 10.30
CA PHE A 5 29.51 2.88 10.51
C PHE A 5 28.48 3.71 11.28
N ALA A 6 28.92 4.49 12.27
CA ALA A 6 28.05 5.37 13.05
C ALA A 6 27.53 6.56 12.22
N THR A 7 28.39 7.16 11.38
CA THR A 7 27.96 8.23 10.48
C THR A 7 27.05 7.71 9.37
N PHE A 8 27.33 6.54 8.79
CA PHE A 8 26.46 5.90 7.81
C PHE A 8 25.09 5.53 8.40
N TRP A 9 25.06 5.03 9.64
CA TRP A 9 23.81 4.74 10.36
C TRP A 9 23.01 6.02 10.63
N TYR A 10 23.66 7.12 11.03
CA TYR A 10 23.00 8.41 11.22
C TYR A 10 22.44 8.96 9.91
N LEU A 11 23.21 8.91 8.83
CA LEU A 11 22.80 9.37 7.50
C LEU A 11 21.64 8.53 6.94
N MET A 12 21.68 7.20 7.13
CA MET A 12 20.60 6.28 6.79
C MET A 12 19.33 6.57 7.62
N LYS A 13 19.47 6.89 8.91
CA LYS A 13 18.35 7.25 9.77
C LYS A 13 17.72 8.58 9.33
N GLU A 14 18.51 9.54 8.93
CA GLU A 14 18.04 10.83 8.39
C GLU A 14 17.30 10.65 7.05
N TYR A 15 17.81 9.78 6.16
CA TYR A 15 17.19 9.47 4.87
C TYR A 15 15.91 8.64 5.00
N LEU A 16 15.84 7.70 5.95
CA LEU A 16 14.62 6.92 6.25
C LEU A 16 13.53 7.73 6.97
N MET A 17 13.92 8.71 7.79
CA MET A 17 13.00 9.56 8.55
C MET A 17 12.44 10.73 7.73
N ALA A 18 12.88 10.89 6.47
CA ALA A 18 12.34 11.88 5.53
C ALA A 18 10.95 11.49 4.95
N HIS A 19 10.18 10.66 5.65
CA HIS A 19 8.77 10.44 5.33
C HIS A 19 7.95 11.52 6.03
N LYS A 20 7.53 12.55 5.28
CA LYS A 20 6.77 13.70 5.79
C LYS A 20 5.56 13.19 6.59
N SER A 21 5.49 13.51 7.89
CA SER A 21 4.33 13.15 8.71
C SER A 21 3.16 14.04 8.30
N VAL A 22 2.09 13.42 7.81
CA VAL A 22 0.86 14.11 7.42
C VAL A 22 -0.17 13.87 8.51
N LYS A 23 -0.71 14.95 9.08
CA LYS A 23 -1.83 14.86 10.02
C LYS A 23 -3.11 14.62 9.24
N LEU A 24 -3.80 13.52 9.56
CA LEU A 24 -5.13 13.21 9.04
C LEU A 24 -6.17 13.64 10.08
N THR A 25 -7.40 13.87 9.62
CA THR A 25 -8.54 14.16 10.49
C THR A 25 -8.86 12.96 11.37
N GLU A 26 -9.27 13.19 12.62
CA GLU A 26 -9.61 12.12 13.57
C GLU A 26 -10.71 11.20 13.03
N SER A 27 -11.74 11.77 12.40
CA SER A 27 -12.84 11.00 11.79
C SER A 27 -12.35 10.03 10.70
N LEU A 28 -11.38 10.45 9.87
CA LEU A 28 -10.82 9.60 8.83
C LEU A 28 -9.95 8.48 9.43
N MET A 29 -9.23 8.79 10.52
CA MET A 29 -8.47 7.79 11.26
C MET A 29 -9.37 6.73 11.87
N GLU A 30 -10.48 7.11 12.49
CA GLU A 30 -11.44 6.16 13.08
C GLU A 30 -12.04 5.22 12.02
N LEU A 31 -12.47 5.76 10.88
CA LEU A 31 -12.96 4.97 9.75
C LEU A 31 -11.89 4.01 9.23
N ALA A 32 -10.66 4.50 9.02
CA ALA A 32 -9.57 3.67 8.55
C ALA A 32 -9.21 2.55 9.53
N ILE A 33 -9.27 2.80 10.85
CA ILE A 33 -9.04 1.78 11.88
C ILE A 33 -10.11 0.71 11.83
N SER A 34 -11.39 1.10 11.74
CA SER A 34 -12.51 0.17 11.67
C SER A 34 -12.41 -0.73 10.43
N ASP A 35 -12.18 -0.12 9.26
CA ASP A 35 -12.08 -0.84 7.98
C ASP A 35 -10.83 -1.74 7.92
N ALA A 36 -9.72 -1.30 8.51
CA ALA A 36 -8.49 -2.08 8.59
C ALA A 36 -8.71 -3.35 9.43
N ALA A 37 -9.42 -3.24 10.56
CA ALA A 37 -9.78 -4.38 11.40
C ALA A 37 -10.64 -5.39 10.65
N ASN A 38 -11.63 -4.92 9.88
CA ASN A 38 -12.52 -5.78 9.08
C ASN A 38 -11.79 -6.49 7.92
N SER A 39 -10.72 -5.91 7.41
CA SER A 39 -9.98 -6.42 6.25
C SER A 39 -8.66 -7.10 6.59
N MET A 40 -8.36 -7.27 7.89
CA MET A 40 -7.09 -7.83 8.39
C MET A 40 -5.85 -7.10 7.84
N ARG A 41 -5.93 -5.77 7.65
CA ARG A 41 -4.81 -4.91 7.20
C ARG A 41 -4.38 -3.98 8.32
N SER A 42 -3.19 -3.38 8.18
CA SER A 42 -2.81 -2.25 9.02
C SER A 42 -3.54 -0.97 8.58
N THR A 43 -3.77 -0.03 9.49
CA THR A 43 -4.43 1.25 9.17
C THR A 43 -3.77 1.99 8.00
N PRO A 44 -2.43 2.12 7.93
CA PRO A 44 -1.78 2.77 6.79
C PRO A 44 -2.02 2.02 5.46
N MET A 45 -2.00 0.69 5.48
CA MET A 45 -2.27 -0.12 4.28
C MET A 45 -3.73 0.03 3.83
N GLN A 46 -4.67 0.18 4.76
CA GLN A 46 -6.07 0.38 4.40
C GLN A 46 -6.30 1.73 3.74
N ILE A 47 -5.64 2.79 4.23
CA ILE A 47 -5.67 4.12 3.61
C ILE A 47 -5.07 4.05 2.19
N GLU A 48 -3.93 3.39 2.04
CA GLU A 48 -3.30 3.21 0.72
C GLU A 48 -4.18 2.40 -0.24
N TYR A 49 -4.84 1.35 0.25
CA TYR A 49 -5.76 0.53 -0.53
C TYR A 49 -6.90 1.38 -1.10
N TYR A 50 -7.55 2.20 -0.27
CA TYR A 50 -8.63 3.07 -0.74
C TYR A 50 -8.16 4.15 -1.70
N TYR A 51 -6.97 4.73 -1.48
CA TYR A 51 -6.38 5.67 -2.43
C TYR A 51 -6.15 5.04 -3.80
N ARG A 52 -5.56 3.84 -3.83
CA ARG A 52 -5.34 3.08 -5.07
C ARG A 52 -6.66 2.72 -5.75
N LEU A 53 -7.67 2.30 -4.98
CA LEU A 53 -9.00 1.98 -5.48
C LEU A 53 -9.66 3.19 -6.13
N ALA A 54 -9.65 4.34 -5.46
CA ALA A 54 -10.22 5.58 -5.98
C ALA A 54 -9.54 6.00 -7.29
N ARG A 55 -8.20 5.97 -7.34
CA ARG A 55 -7.45 6.29 -8.56
C ARG A 55 -7.79 5.37 -9.73
N LEU A 56 -7.98 4.07 -9.47
CA LEU A 56 -8.39 3.12 -10.51
C LEU A 56 -9.83 3.32 -10.96
N ALA A 57 -10.73 3.68 -10.03
CA ALA A 57 -12.12 3.98 -10.36
C ALA A 57 -12.25 5.25 -11.22
N GLU A 58 -11.43 6.27 -10.96
CA GLU A 58 -11.34 7.46 -11.82
C GLU A 58 -10.71 7.13 -13.18
N GLN A 59 -9.70 6.26 -13.21
CA GLN A 59 -9.03 5.89 -14.47
C GLN A 59 -9.91 5.01 -15.37
N TYR A 60 -10.77 4.18 -14.78
CA TYR A 60 -11.62 3.23 -15.48
C TYR A 60 -13.07 3.39 -15.03
N GLU A 61 -13.68 4.53 -15.37
CA GLU A 61 -15.06 4.89 -14.98
C GLU A 61 -16.10 3.84 -15.42
N ASP A 62 -15.86 3.18 -16.55
CA ASP A 62 -16.75 2.16 -17.12
C ASP A 62 -16.70 0.82 -16.35
N LEU A 63 -15.66 0.61 -15.53
CA LEU A 63 -15.43 -0.66 -14.86
C LEU A 63 -16.11 -0.66 -13.50
N PRO A 64 -16.98 -1.65 -13.20
CA PRO A 64 -17.59 -1.75 -11.89
C PRO A 64 -16.53 -1.84 -10.78
N ILE A 65 -16.73 -1.08 -9.69
CA ILE A 65 -15.82 -1.08 -8.53
C ILE A 65 -15.56 -2.50 -8.00
N ALA A 66 -16.56 -3.37 -8.03
CA ALA A 66 -16.41 -4.77 -7.62
C ALA A 66 -15.35 -5.51 -8.46
N MET A 67 -15.29 -5.26 -9.76
CA MET A 67 -14.30 -5.86 -10.67
C MET A 67 -12.90 -5.26 -10.44
N ILE A 68 -12.81 -3.95 -10.19
CA ILE A 68 -11.53 -3.32 -9.84
C ILE A 68 -10.96 -3.96 -8.57
N LYS A 69 -11.80 -4.17 -7.55
CA LYS A 69 -11.41 -4.85 -6.30
C LYS A 69 -10.91 -6.28 -6.54
N SER A 70 -11.58 -7.06 -7.37
CA SER A 70 -11.15 -8.44 -7.67
C SER A 70 -9.81 -8.47 -8.40
N LEU A 71 -9.59 -7.56 -9.36
CA LEU A 71 -8.32 -7.43 -10.08
C LEU A 71 -7.18 -7.01 -9.13
N MET A 72 -7.44 -6.08 -8.20
CA MET A 72 -6.45 -5.67 -7.19
C MET A 72 -6.03 -6.84 -6.29
N ILE A 73 -6.95 -7.73 -5.93
CA ILE A 73 -6.64 -8.94 -5.15
C ILE A 73 -5.80 -9.89 -6.00
N SER A 74 -6.27 -10.20 -7.21
CA SER A 74 -5.56 -11.12 -8.13
C SER A 74 -4.14 -10.64 -8.46
N SER A 75 -3.91 -9.33 -8.57
CA SER A 75 -2.57 -8.78 -8.82
C SER A 75 -1.57 -8.98 -7.66
N GLN A 76 -2.05 -9.28 -6.45
CA GLN A 76 -1.20 -9.56 -5.29
C GLN A 76 -0.88 -11.06 -5.15
N GLU A 77 -1.64 -11.91 -5.85
CA GLU A 77 -1.39 -13.35 -5.87
C GLU A 77 -0.17 -13.65 -6.73
N LYS A 78 0.78 -14.43 -6.19
CA LYS A 78 1.93 -14.87 -6.97
C LYS A 78 1.50 -15.94 -7.97
N ALA A 79 1.86 -15.76 -9.23
CA ALA A 79 1.75 -16.81 -10.22
C ALA A 79 2.81 -17.89 -9.95
N ASP A 80 2.52 -18.81 -9.04
CA ASP A 80 3.45 -19.88 -8.64
C ASP A 80 3.55 -21.00 -9.68
N ILE A 81 2.70 -20.98 -10.72
CA ILE A 81 2.66 -22.01 -11.75
C ILE A 81 3.38 -21.51 -13.01
N PRO A 82 4.47 -22.17 -13.46
CA PRO A 82 5.12 -21.80 -14.71
C PRO A 82 4.21 -22.09 -15.90
N PHE A 83 3.78 -21.04 -16.59
CA PHE A 83 3.07 -21.17 -17.86
C PHE A 83 4.00 -21.75 -18.93
N LYS A 84 3.74 -23.00 -19.34
CA LYS A 84 4.42 -23.61 -20.49
C LYS A 84 3.56 -23.44 -21.72
N PHE A 85 3.83 -22.40 -22.51
CA PHE A 85 3.26 -22.27 -23.85
C PHE A 85 3.77 -23.42 -24.72
N ARG A 86 2.91 -24.39 -25.05
CA ARG A 86 3.19 -25.38 -26.10
C ARG A 86 2.65 -24.83 -27.41
N ARG A 87 3.53 -24.67 -28.40
CA ARG A 87 3.14 -24.48 -29.80
C ARG A 87 2.52 -25.75 -30.37
#